data_AF-A0A382WJR6-F1
#
_entry.id   AF-A0A382WJR6-F1
#
_cell.length_a   1.000
_cell.length_b   1.000
_cell.length_c   1.000
_cell.angle_alpha   90.00
_cell.angle_beta   90.00
_cell.angle_gamma   90.00
#
_symmetry.space_group_name_H-M   'P 1'
#
loop_
_entity.id
_entity.type
_entity.pdbx_description
1 polymer ?
#
loop_
_entity_poly.entity_id
_entity_poly.type
_entity_poly.pdbx_seq_one_letter_code
_entity_poly.pdbx_strand_id
1 'polypeptide(L)'
;MSVSSLEINEDRLIANGKEFGKIGQYREIIGIAKYLIDPNEDYNKKITDIEKIPLNEQGLIEYSSDFHIMIPNDISKSNRKIIYDVNNRGTKVMLSSFNSGSRGVMVAGVAPDDDLGNGFLMQQGYTLVWSGWSHDAPPIDGRLRLFSPELATQGHPIKGKIYTQFQPLKDVTQVMLSDRMHIPSPAYDTSEKEAVLSYKKYPDDDPIIIAR
;
A
#
# COMPACT_ATOMS: atom_id res chain seq x y z
N MET A 1 1.38 11.85 13.77
CA MET A 1 1.04 10.45 13.48
C MET A 1 1.83 9.57 14.43
N SER A 2 1.16 8.74 15.23
CA SER A 2 1.81 7.77 16.11
C SER A 2 1.22 6.37 15.89
N VAL A 3 2.08 5.36 15.96
CA VAL A 3 1.63 3.96 16.06
C VAL A 3 1.02 3.79 17.45
N SER A 4 -0.23 3.35 17.50
CA SER A 4 -0.93 3.05 18.75
C SER A 4 -0.74 1.59 19.18
N SER A 5 -0.68 0.67 18.22
CA SER A 5 -0.46 -0.76 18.47
C SER A 5 0.03 -1.49 17.23
N LEU A 6 0.66 -2.65 17.44
CA LEU A 6 1.00 -3.62 16.41
C LEU A 6 0.26 -4.93 16.71
N GLU A 7 -0.53 -5.39 15.76
CA GLU A 7 -1.15 -6.71 15.77
C GLU A 7 -0.28 -7.65 14.96
N ILE A 8 0.34 -8.64 15.62
CA ILE A 8 1.27 -9.58 14.99
C ILE A 8 0.50 -10.82 14.56
N ASN A 9 0.49 -11.08 13.25
CA ASN A 9 -0.15 -12.24 12.65
C ASN A 9 0.85 -13.40 12.50
N GLU A 10 2.10 -13.09 12.16
CA GLU A 10 3.17 -14.07 12.01
C GLU A 10 4.46 -13.56 12.65
N ASP A 11 5.18 -14.45 13.34
CA ASP A 11 6.57 -14.26 13.81
C ASP A 11 7.28 -15.60 13.64
N ARG A 12 8.16 -15.71 12.63
CA ARG A 12 8.81 -16.98 12.29
C ARG A 12 10.20 -16.79 11.69
N LEU A 13 11.04 -17.81 11.83
CA LEU A 13 12.31 -17.88 11.10
C LEU A 13 12.05 -17.96 9.59
N ILE A 14 12.84 -17.22 8.82
CA ILE A 14 12.80 -17.27 7.35
C ILE A 14 13.84 -18.23 6.79
N ALA A 15 13.68 -18.60 5.52
CA ALA A 15 14.62 -19.44 4.77
C ALA A 15 15.01 -20.74 5.52
N ASN A 16 14.04 -21.35 6.23
CA ASN A 16 14.23 -22.56 7.02
C ASN A 16 15.40 -22.47 8.02
N GLY A 17 15.64 -21.29 8.60
CA GLY A 17 16.71 -21.07 9.57
C GLY A 17 18.10 -20.96 8.95
N LYS A 18 18.21 -20.62 7.66
CA LYS A 18 19.49 -20.29 7.02
C LYS A 18 20.21 -19.17 7.79
N GLU A 19 21.52 -19.30 7.93
CA GLU A 19 22.38 -18.26 8.48
C GLU A 19 22.89 -17.29 7.41
N PHE A 20 22.96 -16.01 7.77
CA PHE A 20 23.47 -14.94 6.91
C PHE A 20 24.78 -14.39 7.47
N GLY A 21 25.88 -15.05 7.10
CA GLY A 21 27.21 -14.69 7.57
C GLY A 21 27.30 -14.70 9.10
N LYS A 22 28.00 -13.71 9.67
CA LYS A 22 28.18 -13.61 11.13
C LYS A 22 26.93 -13.15 11.89
N ILE A 23 25.93 -12.64 11.18
CA ILE A 23 24.69 -12.11 11.78
C ILE A 23 23.79 -13.26 12.24
N GLY A 24 23.87 -14.42 11.57
CA GLY A 24 23.10 -15.61 11.89
C GLY A 24 21.72 -15.61 11.22
N GLN A 25 20.75 -16.22 11.88
CA GLN A 25 19.40 -16.39 11.34
C GLN A 25 18.61 -15.09 11.36
N TYR A 26 17.63 -15.00 10.46
CA TYR A 26 16.63 -13.94 10.43
C TYR A 26 15.25 -14.50 10.71
N ARG A 27 14.38 -13.62 11.21
CA ARG A 27 12.95 -13.87 11.33
C ARG A 27 12.17 -12.77 10.62
N GLU A 28 10.96 -13.10 10.20
CA GLU A 28 9.98 -12.15 9.72
C GLU A 28 8.87 -11.96 10.75
N ILE A 29 8.37 -10.73 10.83
CA ILE A 29 7.22 -10.34 11.64
C ILE A 29 6.24 -9.64 10.70
N ILE A 30 5.05 -10.21 10.56
CA ILE A 30 4.01 -9.73 9.64
C ILE A 30 2.77 -9.39 10.45
N GLY A 31 2.11 -8.27 10.14
CA GLY A 31 0.97 -7.84 10.92
C GLY A 31 0.32 -6.55 10.45
N ILE A 32 -0.53 -6.00 11.31
CA ILE A 32 -1.25 -4.74 11.12
C ILE A 32 -0.74 -3.71 12.13
N ALA A 33 -0.28 -2.57 11.63
CA ALA A 33 0.02 -1.40 12.45
C ALA A 33 -1.22 -0.53 12.54
N LYS A 34 -1.64 -0.18 13.76
CA LYS A 34 -2.75 0.74 14.01
C LYS A 34 -2.18 2.09 14.41
N TYR A 35 -2.81 3.15 13.93
CA TYR A 35 -2.32 4.52 14.10
C TYR A 35 -3.41 5.44 14.61
N LEU A 36 -2.97 6.50 15.28
CA LEU A 36 -3.80 7.61 15.70
C LEU A 36 -3.24 8.93 15.14
N ILE A 37 -4.14 9.79 14.67
CA ILE A 37 -3.83 11.15 14.21
C ILE A 37 -4.71 12.13 14.96
N ASP A 38 -4.10 13.11 15.61
CA ASP A 38 -4.83 14.30 16.05
C ASP A 38 -4.98 15.26 14.86
N PRO A 39 -6.20 15.51 14.36
CA PRO A 39 -6.42 16.41 13.23
C PRO A 39 -6.10 17.88 13.55
N ASN A 40 -6.03 18.26 14.83
CA ASN A 40 -5.83 19.64 15.27
C ASN A 40 -4.34 20.03 15.38
N GLU A 41 -3.44 19.06 15.24
CA GLU A 41 -1.99 19.31 15.16
C GLU A 41 -1.62 20.05 13.87
N ASP A 42 -0.77 21.07 13.97
CA ASP A 42 -0.45 21.97 12.86
C ASP A 42 0.17 21.26 11.64
N TYR A 43 0.86 20.14 11.87
CA TYR A 43 1.39 19.31 10.78
C TYR A 43 0.29 18.51 10.07
N ASN A 44 -0.74 18.06 10.78
CA ASN A 44 -1.78 17.20 10.24
C ASN A 44 -2.88 18.01 9.53
N LYS A 45 -3.11 19.27 9.94
CA LYS A 45 -4.04 20.21 9.24
C LYS A 45 -3.74 20.41 7.75
N LYS A 46 -2.53 20.06 7.29
CA LYS A 46 -2.13 20.14 5.88
C LYS A 46 -2.65 18.98 5.03
N ILE A 47 -3.15 17.92 5.66
CA ILE A 47 -3.80 16.81 4.97
C ILE A 47 -5.15 17.32 4.47
N THR A 48 -5.37 17.21 3.16
CA THR A 48 -6.62 17.63 2.53
C THR A 48 -7.81 16.91 3.14
N ASP A 49 -8.87 17.66 3.44
CA ASP A 49 -10.14 17.15 3.96
C ASP A 49 -10.02 16.38 5.29
N ILE A 50 -8.95 16.60 6.08
CA ILE A 50 -8.74 15.90 7.36
C ILE A 50 -9.90 16.12 8.34
N GLU A 51 -10.56 17.28 8.27
CA GLU A 51 -11.73 17.62 9.08
C GLU A 51 -12.99 16.81 8.73
N LYS A 52 -12.99 16.11 7.60
CA LYS A 52 -14.10 15.25 7.13
C LYS A 52 -13.90 13.78 7.50
N ILE A 53 -12.81 13.44 8.19
CA ILE A 53 -12.57 12.09 8.66
C ILE A 53 -13.30 11.89 10.00
N PRO A 54 -14.06 10.79 10.17
CA PRO A 54 -14.67 10.45 11.44
C PRO A 54 -13.63 10.33 12.56
N LEU A 55 -13.97 10.87 13.73
CA LEU A 55 -13.13 10.82 14.94
C LEU A 55 -13.65 9.74 15.90
N ASN A 56 -12.74 9.10 16.61
CA ASN A 56 -13.08 8.21 17.72
C ASN A 56 -13.51 9.02 18.97
N GLU A 57 -13.86 8.34 20.06
CA GLU A 57 -14.32 8.97 21.31
C GLU A 57 -13.28 9.89 21.96
N GLN A 58 -11.99 9.72 21.61
CA GLN A 58 -10.89 10.56 22.07
C GLN A 58 -10.63 11.75 21.14
N GLY A 59 -11.43 11.94 20.10
CA GLY A 59 -11.26 13.01 19.12
C GLY A 59 -10.11 12.78 18.13
N LEU A 60 -9.65 11.53 17.98
CA LEU A 60 -8.55 11.15 17.10
C LEU A 60 -9.04 10.38 15.88
N ILE A 61 -8.32 10.52 14.78
CA ILE A 61 -8.53 9.72 13.56
C ILE A 61 -7.81 8.38 13.71
N GLU A 62 -8.52 7.29 13.40
CA GLU A 62 -7.99 5.93 13.38
C GLU A 62 -7.76 5.46 11.94
N TYR A 63 -6.62 4.84 11.68
CA TYR A 63 -6.35 4.12 10.45
C TYR A 63 -5.34 3.00 10.71
N SER A 64 -5.15 2.10 9.75
CA SER A 64 -4.19 1.01 9.86
C SER A 64 -3.42 0.76 8.57
N SER A 65 -2.35 -0.02 8.64
CA SER A 65 -1.61 -0.50 7.47
C SER A 65 -1.03 -1.88 7.73
N ASP A 66 -0.93 -2.69 6.69
CA ASP A 66 -0.09 -3.88 6.74
C ASP A 66 1.37 -3.47 7.00
N PHE A 67 2.11 -4.29 7.74
CA PHE A 67 3.56 -4.18 7.87
C PHE A 67 4.24 -5.54 7.73
N HIS A 68 5.49 -5.51 7.31
CA HIS A 68 6.39 -6.65 7.30
C HIS A 68 7.75 -6.17 7.80
N ILE A 69 8.36 -6.89 8.74
CA ILE A 69 9.71 -6.64 9.23
C ILE A 69 10.54 -7.92 9.07
N MET A 70 11.69 -7.84 8.41
CA MET A 70 12.73 -8.88 8.51
C MET A 70 13.85 -8.38 9.41
N ILE A 71 14.19 -9.14 10.46
CA ILE A 71 15.13 -8.72 11.49
C ILE A 71 16.05 -9.88 11.90
N PRO A 72 17.32 -9.63 12.29
CA PRO A 72 18.15 -10.65 12.91
C PRO A 72 17.41 -11.31 14.08
N ASN A 73 17.44 -12.65 14.13
CA ASN A 73 16.85 -13.40 15.24
C ASN A 73 17.56 -13.07 16.56
N ASP A 74 18.89 -12.92 16.51
CA ASP A 74 19.70 -12.33 17.59
C ASP A 74 19.93 -10.84 17.30
N ILE A 75 19.10 -9.99 17.91
CA ILE A 75 19.14 -8.54 17.69
C ILE A 75 20.47 -7.89 18.11
N SER A 76 21.23 -8.53 19.01
CA SER A 76 22.55 -8.03 19.44
C SER A 76 23.57 -8.03 18.30
N LYS A 77 23.33 -8.87 17.28
CA LYS A 77 24.14 -8.95 16.05
C LYS A 77 23.67 -8.01 14.94
N SER A 78 22.58 -7.26 15.15
CA SER A 78 22.14 -6.26 14.17
C SER A 78 23.15 -5.11 14.04
N ASN A 79 23.14 -4.46 12.88
CA ASN A 79 23.91 -3.23 12.67
C ASN A 79 23.18 -1.96 13.18
N ARG A 80 22.02 -2.14 13.84
CA ARG A 80 21.16 -1.09 14.40
C ARG A 80 20.69 -0.06 13.37
N LYS A 81 20.57 -0.45 12.10
CA LYS A 81 20.03 0.40 11.03
C LYS A 81 18.80 -0.25 10.40
N ILE A 82 17.83 0.60 10.06
CA ILE A 82 16.64 0.21 9.33
C ILE A 82 16.81 0.61 7.87
N ILE A 83 16.46 -0.30 6.97
CA ILE A 83 16.12 0.05 5.58
C ILE A 83 14.60 -0.06 5.47
N TYR A 84 13.98 1.08 5.22
CA TYR A 84 12.54 1.17 4.99
C TYR A 84 12.28 1.28 3.49
N ASP A 85 11.37 0.44 2.99
CA ASP A 85 10.96 0.41 1.59
C ASP A 85 9.55 0.97 1.43
N VAL A 86 9.50 2.14 0.79
CA VAL A 86 8.27 2.71 0.25
C VAL A 86 7.85 1.84 -0.94
N ASN A 87 7.10 0.79 -0.65
CA ASN A 87 6.69 -0.19 -1.63
C ASN A 87 5.96 0.45 -2.82
N ASN A 88 6.04 -0.16 -4.00
CA ASN A 88 5.34 0.33 -5.18
C ASN A 88 3.94 -0.29 -5.21
N ARG A 89 2.93 0.44 -4.71
CA ARG A 89 1.52 0.00 -4.68
C ARG A 89 1.37 -1.38 -4.01
N GLY A 90 1.99 -1.52 -2.84
CA GLY A 90 2.03 -2.77 -2.07
C GLY A 90 3.07 -3.79 -2.51
N THR A 91 3.81 -3.55 -3.60
CA THR A 91 4.90 -4.44 -4.07
C THR A 91 6.23 -4.07 -3.43
N LYS A 92 6.85 -4.99 -2.70
CA LYS A 92 8.18 -4.83 -2.11
C LYS A 92 9.25 -4.80 -3.22
N VAL A 93 10.13 -3.81 -3.20
CA VAL A 93 11.17 -3.63 -4.24
C VAL A 93 12.60 -3.78 -3.70
N MET A 94 12.79 -3.59 -2.39
CA MET A 94 14.09 -3.62 -1.71
C MET A 94 14.91 -4.87 -2.02
N LEU A 95 14.33 -6.07 -1.91
CA LEU A 95 15.05 -7.33 -2.10
C LEU A 95 15.55 -7.47 -3.56
N SER A 96 14.74 -7.04 -4.53
CA SER A 96 15.15 -7.04 -5.93
C SER A 96 16.29 -6.06 -6.23
N SER A 97 16.27 -4.89 -5.56
CA SER A 97 17.27 -3.85 -5.78
C SER A 97 18.61 -4.13 -5.09
N PHE A 98 18.59 -4.62 -3.85
CA PHE A 98 19.80 -4.77 -3.04
C PHE A 98 20.31 -6.21 -2.97
N ASN A 99 19.41 -7.19 -2.90
CA ASN A 99 19.80 -8.60 -2.78
C ASN A 99 19.78 -9.33 -4.13
N SER A 100 19.46 -8.65 -5.24
CA SER A 100 19.24 -9.30 -6.55
C SER A 100 18.16 -10.38 -6.52
N GLY A 101 17.18 -10.26 -5.62
CA GLY A 101 16.02 -11.16 -5.57
C GLY A 101 15.11 -10.97 -6.79
N SER A 102 14.43 -12.05 -7.20
CA SER A 102 13.37 -11.98 -8.19
C SER A 102 12.17 -11.20 -7.66
N ARG A 103 11.48 -10.46 -8.54
CA ARG A 103 10.16 -9.89 -8.23
C ARG A 103 9.03 -10.92 -8.34
N GLY A 104 9.34 -12.11 -8.83
CA GLY A 104 8.37 -13.16 -9.13
C GLY A 104 7.31 -12.74 -10.14
N VAL A 105 6.29 -13.59 -10.29
CA VAL A 105 5.11 -13.34 -11.11
C VAL A 105 3.89 -13.63 -10.26
N MET A 106 2.90 -12.75 -10.32
CA MET A 106 1.61 -12.98 -9.67
C MET A 106 0.90 -14.14 -10.37
N VAL A 107 0.48 -15.14 -9.59
CA VAL A 107 -0.25 -16.32 -10.09
C VAL A 107 -1.56 -16.41 -9.34
N ALA A 108 -2.67 -16.54 -10.07
CA ALA A 108 -4.02 -16.67 -9.50
C ALA A 108 -4.40 -15.60 -8.47
N GLY A 109 -3.88 -14.37 -8.62
CA GLY A 109 -4.18 -13.27 -7.71
C GLY A 109 -3.43 -13.29 -6.38
N VAL A 110 -2.39 -14.11 -6.25
CA VAL A 110 -1.51 -14.18 -5.07
C VAL A 110 -0.15 -13.58 -5.42
N ALA A 111 0.39 -12.73 -4.54
CA ALA A 111 1.74 -12.21 -4.70
C ALA A 111 2.77 -13.35 -4.53
N PRO A 112 3.89 -13.33 -5.28
CA PRO A 112 4.95 -14.31 -5.09
C PRO A 112 5.58 -14.16 -3.70
N ASP A 113 6.10 -15.26 -3.16
CA ASP A 113 6.90 -15.24 -1.94
C ASP A 113 8.12 -14.32 -2.07
N ASP A 114 8.60 -13.80 -0.94
CA ASP A 114 9.79 -12.95 -0.91
C ASP A 114 11.05 -13.74 -1.31
N ASP A 115 11.65 -13.37 -2.44
CA ASP A 115 12.97 -13.88 -2.83
C ASP A 115 14.08 -13.08 -2.13
N LEU A 116 14.73 -13.70 -1.15
CA LEU A 116 15.82 -13.11 -0.38
C LEU A 116 17.09 -12.87 -1.22
N GLY A 117 17.18 -13.44 -2.42
CA GLY A 117 18.31 -13.33 -3.33
C GLY A 117 19.63 -13.76 -2.69
N ASN A 118 20.67 -12.96 -2.88
CA ASN A 118 21.99 -13.20 -2.30
C ASN A 118 22.07 -12.90 -0.79
N GLY A 119 21.01 -12.36 -0.19
CA GLY A 119 20.96 -12.02 1.24
C GLY A 119 21.95 -10.92 1.67
N PHE A 120 22.44 -10.08 0.77
CA PHE A 120 23.42 -9.03 1.05
C PHE A 120 23.04 -8.19 2.27
N LEU A 121 21.82 -7.64 2.30
CA LEU A 121 21.35 -6.82 3.42
C LEU A 121 21.34 -7.60 4.75
N MET A 122 21.01 -8.88 4.69
CA MET A 122 20.96 -9.74 5.88
C MET A 122 22.36 -10.01 6.44
N GLN A 123 23.33 -10.27 5.56
CA GLN A 123 24.75 -10.44 5.94
C GLN A 123 25.35 -9.16 6.55
N GLN A 124 24.78 -7.99 6.25
CA GLN A 124 25.18 -6.71 6.83
C GLN A 124 24.45 -6.37 8.14
N GLY A 125 23.45 -7.14 8.55
CA GLY A 125 22.77 -6.96 9.84
C GLY A 125 21.63 -5.93 9.85
N TYR A 126 21.09 -5.56 8.69
CA TYR A 126 20.00 -4.57 8.62
C TYR A 126 18.66 -5.13 9.09
N THR A 127 17.87 -4.29 9.75
CA THR A 127 16.41 -4.53 9.89
C THR A 127 15.72 -3.99 8.65
N LEU A 128 14.96 -4.83 7.96
CA LEU A 128 14.24 -4.47 6.74
C LEU A 128 12.77 -4.26 7.09
N VAL A 129 12.20 -3.12 6.70
CA VAL A 129 10.83 -2.76 7.07
C VAL A 129 10.05 -2.32 5.84
N TRP A 130 8.83 -2.82 5.74
CA TRP A 130 7.84 -2.41 4.77
C TRP A 130 6.53 -2.10 5.47
N SER A 131 5.79 -1.10 4.99
CA SER A 131 4.39 -0.90 5.37
C SER A 131 3.55 -0.41 4.20
N GLY A 132 2.29 -0.80 4.17
CA GLY A 132 1.35 -0.32 3.16
C GLY A 132 1.12 1.18 3.26
N TRP A 133 1.04 1.88 2.13
CA TRP A 133 0.84 3.33 2.10
C TRP A 133 -0.26 3.80 1.14
N SER A 134 -0.72 2.93 0.24
CA SER A 134 -1.79 3.25 -0.72
C SER A 134 -3.09 2.56 -0.29
N HIS A 135 -4.19 3.32 -0.18
CA HIS A 135 -5.49 2.77 0.23
C HIS A 135 -6.18 1.98 -0.87
N ASP A 136 -5.96 2.41 -2.11
CA ASP A 136 -6.52 1.88 -3.35
C ASP A 136 -5.68 0.72 -3.91
N ALA A 137 -4.56 0.37 -3.27
CA ALA A 137 -3.77 -0.79 -3.66
C ALA A 137 -4.66 -2.04 -3.76
N PRO A 138 -4.48 -2.87 -4.81
CA PRO A 138 -5.33 -4.04 -5.01
C PRO A 138 -5.31 -4.96 -3.78
N PRO A 139 -6.47 -5.53 -3.36
CA PRO A 139 -6.57 -6.45 -2.23
C PRO A 139 -6.03 -7.83 -2.62
N ILE A 140 -4.71 -7.92 -2.77
CA ILE A 140 -3.98 -9.12 -3.18
C ILE A 140 -3.23 -9.66 -1.97
N ASP A 141 -3.41 -10.95 -1.68
CA ASP A 141 -2.67 -11.63 -0.62
C ASP A 141 -1.16 -11.50 -0.85
N GLY A 142 -0.44 -11.09 0.20
CA GLY A 142 1.00 -10.83 0.18
C GLY A 142 1.40 -9.42 -0.26
N ARG A 143 0.46 -8.57 -0.70
CA ARG A 143 0.72 -7.13 -0.89
C ARG A 143 0.36 -6.32 0.35
N LEU A 144 1.09 -5.23 0.55
CA LEU A 144 0.91 -4.35 1.69
C LEU A 144 -0.01 -3.18 1.33
N ARG A 145 -1.00 -2.90 2.18
CA ARG A 145 -2.01 -1.87 1.96
C ARG A 145 -2.16 -0.95 3.17
N LEU A 146 -2.65 0.24 2.90
CA LEU A 146 -3.14 1.14 3.94
C LEU A 146 -4.67 1.02 3.99
N PHE A 147 -5.23 1.01 5.19
CA PHE A 147 -6.67 0.98 5.42
C PHE A 147 -7.06 2.33 6.02
N SER A 148 -7.49 3.23 5.14
CA SER A 148 -7.95 4.56 5.53
C SER A 148 -9.43 4.53 5.92
N PRO A 149 -9.86 5.40 6.85
CA PRO A 149 -11.28 5.65 7.06
C PRO A 149 -11.91 6.29 5.82
N GLU A 150 -13.18 6.03 5.63
CA GLU A 150 -13.98 6.70 4.59
C GLU A 150 -14.28 8.15 5.02
N LEU A 151 -14.18 9.08 4.07
CA LEU A 151 -14.56 10.47 4.31
C LEU A 151 -16.08 10.60 4.39
N ALA A 152 -16.56 11.39 5.35
CA ALA A 152 -17.98 11.66 5.52
C ALA A 152 -18.25 13.13 5.78
N THR A 153 -19.39 13.62 5.30
CA THR A 153 -19.91 14.95 5.64
C THR A 153 -21.32 14.74 6.19
N GLN A 154 -21.56 15.20 7.43
CA GLN A 154 -22.85 15.00 8.12
C GLN A 154 -23.30 13.52 8.17
N GLY A 155 -22.36 12.59 8.30
CA GLY A 155 -22.64 11.15 8.33
C GLY A 155 -22.96 10.51 6.97
N HIS A 156 -22.82 11.27 5.87
CA HIS A 156 -23.03 10.78 4.51
C HIS A 156 -21.72 10.71 3.72
N PRO A 157 -21.56 9.74 2.80
CA PRO A 157 -20.41 9.69 1.90
C PRO A 157 -20.28 10.98 1.08
N ILE A 158 -19.04 11.43 0.89
CA ILE A 158 -18.76 12.57 0.02
C ILE A 158 -19.00 12.15 -1.43
N LYS A 159 -19.79 12.96 -2.16
CA LYS A 159 -20.02 12.79 -3.60
C LYS A 159 -19.24 13.82 -4.37
N GLY A 160 -18.65 13.42 -5.49
CA GLY A 160 -17.91 14.31 -6.36
C GLY A 160 -17.75 13.73 -7.76
N LYS A 161 -17.44 14.59 -8.73
CA LYS A 161 -17.02 14.16 -10.06
C LYS A 161 -15.57 13.69 -9.98
N ILE A 162 -15.32 12.45 -10.40
CA ILE A 162 -13.99 11.85 -10.45
C ILE A 162 -13.58 11.75 -11.90
N TYR A 163 -12.33 12.12 -12.18
CA TYR A 163 -11.70 11.94 -13.48
C TYR A 163 -10.83 10.68 -13.45
N THR A 164 -11.13 9.73 -14.34
CA THR A 164 -10.29 8.54 -14.57
C THR A 164 -9.90 8.50 -16.04
N GLN A 165 -8.62 8.26 -16.31
CA GLN A 165 -8.10 8.02 -17.64
C GLN A 165 -7.72 6.54 -17.78
N PHE A 166 -8.02 5.96 -18.93
CA PHE A 166 -7.63 4.59 -19.28
C PHE A 166 -7.19 4.50 -20.74
N GLN A 167 -6.23 3.62 -21.00
CA GLN A 167 -5.70 3.34 -22.34
C GLN A 167 -5.66 1.82 -22.54
N PRO A 168 -6.74 1.21 -23.08
CA PRO A 168 -6.76 -0.22 -23.28
C PRO A 168 -5.78 -0.63 -24.38
N LEU A 169 -5.07 -1.74 -24.19
CA LEU A 169 -4.08 -2.27 -25.16
C LEU A 169 -4.72 -3.07 -26.29
N LYS A 170 -6.02 -3.35 -26.20
CA LYS A 170 -6.84 -4.08 -27.17
C LYS A 170 -8.28 -3.60 -27.07
N ASP A 171 -9.10 -3.94 -28.04
CA ASP A 171 -10.53 -3.64 -27.99
C ASP A 171 -11.18 -4.32 -26.77
N VAL A 172 -11.99 -3.54 -26.06
CA VAL A 172 -12.69 -3.94 -24.83
C VAL A 172 -14.06 -3.30 -24.79
N THR A 173 -15.05 -4.04 -24.28
CA THR A 173 -16.42 -3.53 -24.07
C THR A 173 -16.64 -3.01 -22.65
N GLN A 174 -15.71 -3.27 -21.74
CA GLN A 174 -15.75 -2.88 -20.33
C GLN A 174 -14.34 -2.54 -19.86
N VAL A 175 -14.23 -1.50 -19.05
CA VAL A 175 -12.98 -1.06 -18.41
C VAL A 175 -13.29 -0.73 -16.96
N MET A 176 -12.39 -1.10 -16.04
CA MET A 176 -12.49 -0.66 -14.65
C MET A 176 -12.28 0.85 -14.57
N LEU A 177 -12.97 1.52 -13.65
CA LEU A 177 -12.74 2.94 -13.35
C LEU A 177 -11.46 3.15 -12.51
N SER A 178 -10.45 2.31 -12.73
CA SER A 178 -9.14 2.30 -12.09
C SER A 178 -8.11 1.66 -13.02
N ASP A 179 -6.82 1.92 -12.77
CA ASP A 179 -5.70 1.28 -13.46
C ASP A 179 -5.13 0.13 -12.60
N ARG A 180 -4.49 -0.86 -13.24
CA ARG A 180 -3.73 -1.94 -12.58
C ARG A 180 -4.47 -2.63 -11.42
N MET A 181 -5.77 -2.84 -11.57
CA MET A 181 -6.64 -3.50 -10.59
C MET A 181 -6.77 -2.76 -9.24
N HIS A 182 -6.46 -1.46 -9.17
CA HIS A 182 -6.68 -0.67 -7.94
C HIS A 182 -8.17 -0.61 -7.62
N ILE A 183 -8.50 -0.43 -6.34
CA ILE A 183 -9.88 -0.28 -5.90
C ILE A 183 -10.35 1.11 -6.36
N PRO A 184 -11.32 1.20 -7.30
CA PRO A 184 -11.84 2.49 -7.72
C PRO A 184 -12.73 3.08 -6.62
N SER A 185 -12.88 4.40 -6.62
CA SER A 185 -14.01 5.01 -5.93
C SER A 185 -15.32 4.48 -6.54
N PRO A 186 -16.28 4.03 -5.72
CA PRO A 186 -17.52 3.46 -6.23
C PRO A 186 -18.34 4.54 -6.95
N ALA A 187 -18.99 4.16 -8.06
CA ALA A 187 -19.98 5.03 -8.68
C ALA A 187 -21.17 5.20 -7.73
N TYR A 188 -21.56 6.45 -7.49
CA TYR A 188 -22.76 6.75 -6.69
C TYR A 188 -24.04 6.26 -7.38
N ASP A 189 -24.11 6.42 -8.71
CA ASP A 189 -25.17 5.91 -9.57
C ASP A 189 -24.54 5.39 -10.87
N THR A 190 -24.75 4.10 -11.18
CA THR A 190 -24.24 3.47 -12.40
C THR A 190 -25.00 3.88 -13.65
N SER A 191 -26.16 4.54 -13.49
CA SER A 191 -26.99 5.10 -14.54
C SER A 191 -26.89 6.63 -14.65
N GLU A 192 -25.97 7.26 -13.90
CA GLU A 192 -25.78 8.71 -13.82
C GLU A 192 -25.80 9.33 -15.21
N LYS A 193 -26.75 10.21 -15.52
CA LYS A 193 -26.97 10.77 -16.86
C LYS A 193 -25.93 11.81 -17.23
N GLU A 194 -25.29 12.44 -16.25
CA GLU A 194 -24.29 13.49 -16.45
C GLU A 194 -22.86 12.97 -16.62
N ALA A 195 -22.60 11.67 -16.52
CA ALA A 195 -21.22 11.17 -16.66
C ALA A 195 -20.73 11.33 -18.10
N VAL A 196 -19.52 11.89 -18.24
CA VAL A 196 -18.91 12.27 -19.51
C VAL A 196 -17.81 11.28 -19.87
N LEU A 197 -17.87 10.74 -21.09
CA LEU A 197 -16.74 10.04 -21.71
C LEU A 197 -16.10 10.98 -22.73
N SER A 198 -14.78 11.11 -22.70
CA SER A 198 -14.04 11.87 -23.70
C SER A 198 -12.83 11.09 -24.18
N TYR A 199 -12.41 11.39 -25.41
CA TYR A 199 -11.24 10.79 -26.04
C TYR A 199 -10.22 11.87 -26.39
N LYS A 200 -8.95 11.52 -26.18
CA LYS A 200 -7.78 12.25 -26.66
C LYS A 200 -6.83 11.25 -27.30
N LYS A 201 -6.25 11.58 -28.45
CA LYS A 201 -5.26 10.72 -29.10
C LYS A 201 -3.90 10.85 -28.41
N TYR A 202 -3.53 12.08 -28.07
CA TYR A 202 -2.32 12.43 -27.31
C TYR A 202 -2.69 13.16 -26.01
N PRO A 203 -1.83 13.12 -24.96
CA PRO A 203 -2.11 13.76 -23.68
C PRO A 203 -2.46 15.26 -23.78
N ASP A 204 -1.82 15.94 -24.74
CA ASP A 204 -1.92 17.39 -24.94
C ASP A 204 -3.06 17.80 -25.90
N ASP A 205 -3.77 16.83 -26.52
CA ASP A 205 -4.89 17.14 -27.41
C ASP A 205 -6.09 17.68 -26.62
N ASP A 206 -6.92 18.47 -27.29
CA ASP A 206 -8.25 18.83 -26.78
C ASP A 206 -9.15 17.58 -26.71
N PRO A 207 -9.92 17.40 -25.62
CA PRO A 207 -10.80 16.25 -25.48
C PRO A 207 -11.99 16.35 -26.44
N ILE A 208 -12.26 15.25 -27.15
CA ILE A 208 -13.49 15.08 -27.94
C ILE A 208 -14.49 14.33 -27.07
N ILE A 209 -15.64 14.95 -26.79
CA ILE A 209 -16.72 14.32 -26.03
C ILE A 209 -17.34 13.20 -26.87
N ILE A 210 -17.42 12.00 -26.29
CA ILE A 210 -18.09 10.85 -26.88
C ILE A 210 -19.54 10.88 -26.42
N ALA A 211 -20.47 10.96 -27.37
CA ALA A 211 -21.90 10.86 -27.09
C ALA A 211 -22.25 9.47 -26.55
N ARG A 212 -23.24 9.42 -25.64
CA ARG A 212 -23.77 8.18 -25.09
C ARG A 212 -24.61 7.39 -26.07
#